data_AF-C8VXF1-F1
#
_entry.id   AF-C8VXF1-F1
#
_cell.length_a   1.000
_cell.length_b   1.000
_cell.length_c   1.000
_cell.angle_alpha   90.00
_cell.angle_beta   90.00
_cell.angle_gamma   90.00
#
_symmetry.space_group_name_H-M   'P 1'
#
loop_
_entity.id
_entity.type
_entity.pdbx_description
1 polymer ?
#
loop_
_entity_poly.entity_id
_entity_poly.type
_entity_poly.pdbx_seq_one_letter_code
_entity_poly.pdbx_strand_id
1 'polypeptide(L)'
;MKKMFILILLTVFVSAYGGKSFAQDSQFVDLSSEHWAHNIINTMVLHGYMLGYPDNSFKPEKAMSREEFAVLLVRCMGISPTSTDNSSFIDVPVEHWSARYIEAVKEYLPGYSLGNGTFNFQGTKPISREDVTAALVKAKGGVNSKQEDLDILKNNFKDYSSITDSLQPLIAAALSNELISGYPDGTFRPEQSLTRSQAAVLLYRAFCRTNSVIKNMISLGDITTINTSDQIFTQLSKQLNNSTSRAIIDGETYNFEVYVKNAAQNTEQLKDLIYVFVKSSAPFSFEAANKYHPEQVQEYMNKIKNMVNNYYPAYPLLIMTGFRKQYDEYEWVQTRSLFEDTDYQITKDENSKSHLVDKFFSGVLYINGKAIESF
;
A
#
# COMPACT_ATOMS: atom_id res chain seq x y z
N MET A 1 45.25 1.34 -65.31
CA MET A 1 44.11 0.40 -65.35
C MET A 1 44.21 -0.50 -64.11
N LYS A 2 43.55 -0.10 -63.01
CA LYS A 2 42.40 -0.79 -62.36
C LYS A 2 42.80 -2.16 -61.75
N LYS A 3 43.31 -2.19 -60.51
CA LYS A 3 42.61 -2.42 -59.21
C LYS A 3 41.62 -3.59 -59.24
N MET A 4 41.87 -4.64 -58.45
CA MET A 4 40.80 -5.27 -57.65
C MET A 4 41.36 -6.07 -56.47
N PHE A 5 41.26 -5.48 -55.28
CA PHE A 5 41.27 -6.15 -53.98
C PHE A 5 39.96 -6.94 -53.87
N ILE A 6 40.02 -8.24 -53.59
CA ILE A 6 38.83 -9.03 -53.25
C ILE A 6 38.62 -8.89 -51.74
N LEU A 7 37.64 -8.05 -51.39
CA LEU A 7 37.12 -7.88 -50.04
C LEU A 7 36.09 -8.98 -49.78
N ILE A 8 36.35 -9.88 -48.83
CA ILE A 8 35.39 -10.89 -48.38
C ILE A 8 34.33 -10.17 -47.55
N LEU A 9 33.17 -9.89 -48.15
CA LEU A 9 32.01 -9.31 -47.46
C LEU A 9 31.27 -10.45 -46.74
N LEU A 10 31.47 -10.57 -45.43
CA LEU A 10 30.72 -11.48 -44.57
C LEU A 10 29.33 -10.88 -44.31
N THR A 11 28.34 -11.19 -45.14
CA THR A 11 26.95 -10.79 -44.90
C THR A 11 26.36 -11.64 -43.78
N VAL A 12 26.35 -11.11 -42.57
CA VAL A 12 25.58 -11.65 -41.45
C VAL A 12 24.09 -11.39 -41.74
N PHE A 13 23.36 -12.44 -42.09
CA PHE A 13 21.90 -12.44 -42.04
C PHE A 13 21.51 -12.34 -40.56
N VAL A 14 21.30 -11.12 -40.06
CA VAL A 14 20.57 -10.92 -38.81
C VAL A 14 19.11 -11.19 -39.16
N SER A 15 18.68 -12.43 -38.97
CA SER A 15 17.26 -12.75 -38.88
C SER A 15 16.71 -11.91 -37.74
N ALA A 16 16.00 -10.84 -38.09
CA ALA A 16 15.16 -10.08 -37.18
C ALA A 16 14.12 -11.05 -36.62
N TYR A 17 14.43 -11.67 -35.50
CA TYR A 17 13.40 -12.18 -34.60
C TYR A 17 12.61 -10.96 -34.17
N GLY A 18 11.49 -10.73 -34.87
CA GLY A 18 10.44 -9.88 -34.37
C GLY A 18 10.08 -10.39 -32.98
N GLY A 19 10.62 -9.74 -31.95
CA GLY A 19 10.18 -9.95 -30.60
C GLY A 19 8.70 -9.67 -30.61
N LYS A 20 7.89 -10.72 -30.47
CA LYS A 20 6.53 -10.53 -29.98
C LYS A 20 6.71 -9.84 -28.64
N SER A 21 6.34 -8.57 -28.58
CA SER A 21 6.16 -7.90 -27.31
C SER A 21 5.20 -8.77 -26.51
N PHE A 22 5.68 -9.41 -25.45
CA PHE A 22 4.79 -10.02 -24.48
C PHE A 22 4.12 -8.86 -23.76
N ALA A 23 3.00 -8.40 -24.30
CA ALA A 23 2.01 -7.72 -23.48
C ALA A 23 1.70 -8.69 -22.33
N GLN A 24 1.95 -8.27 -21.10
CA GLN A 24 1.48 -8.98 -19.93
C GLN A 24 -0.04 -8.97 -20.03
N ASP A 25 -0.64 -10.09 -20.43
CA ASP A 25 -2.08 -10.21 -20.56
C ASP A 25 -2.73 -9.78 -19.24
N SER A 26 -3.64 -8.81 -19.32
CA SER A 26 -4.46 -8.47 -18.17
C SER A 26 -5.26 -9.70 -17.76
N GLN A 27 -5.27 -10.00 -16.46
CA GLN A 27 -6.06 -11.10 -15.90
C GLN A 27 -7.55 -10.98 -16.23
N PHE A 28 -8.03 -9.76 -16.50
CA PHE A 28 -9.43 -9.49 -16.84
C PHE A 28 -9.57 -8.79 -18.18
N VAL A 29 -10.57 -9.20 -18.95
CA VAL A 29 -10.81 -8.70 -20.32
C VAL A 29 -11.14 -7.21 -20.40
N ASP A 30 -11.57 -6.61 -19.29
CA ASP A 30 -12.02 -5.22 -19.17
C ASP A 30 -11.14 -4.38 -18.23
N LEU A 31 -9.96 -4.87 -17.88
CA LEU A 31 -9.01 -4.14 -17.03
C LEU A 31 -7.71 -3.88 -17.80
N SER A 32 -7.58 -2.73 -18.46
CA SER A 32 -6.33 -2.34 -19.12
C SER A 32 -5.15 -2.25 -18.12
N SER A 33 -3.90 -2.50 -18.57
CA SER A 33 -2.68 -2.22 -17.80
C SER A 33 -2.53 -0.74 -17.44
N GLU A 34 -3.09 0.14 -18.27
CA GLU A 34 -3.11 1.60 -18.08
C GLU A 34 -4.23 2.06 -17.14
N HIS A 35 -5.08 1.15 -16.66
CA HIS A 35 -6.14 1.52 -15.73
C HIS A 35 -5.53 1.99 -14.40
N TRP A 36 -5.95 3.15 -13.90
CA TRP A 36 -5.38 3.78 -12.70
C TRP A 36 -5.39 2.88 -11.44
N ALA A 37 -6.32 1.93 -11.37
CA ALA A 37 -6.42 0.94 -10.29
C ALA A 37 -5.88 -0.46 -10.64
N HIS A 38 -5.25 -0.65 -11.81
CA HIS A 38 -4.83 -1.98 -12.31
C HIS A 38 -4.02 -2.77 -11.28
N ASN A 39 -2.93 -2.18 -10.79
CA ASN A 39 -2.05 -2.83 -9.82
C ASN A 39 -2.79 -3.16 -8.51
N ILE A 40 -3.56 -2.20 -7.99
CA ILE A 40 -4.32 -2.40 -6.75
C ILE A 40 -5.33 -3.53 -6.90
N ILE A 41 -6.09 -3.54 -8.00
CA ILE A 41 -7.09 -4.58 -8.30
C ILE A 41 -6.41 -5.94 -8.38
N ASN A 42 -5.31 -6.06 -9.12
CA ASN A 42 -4.57 -7.31 -9.23
C ASN A 42 -4.05 -7.77 -7.87
N THR A 43 -3.51 -6.87 -7.04
CA THR A 43 -3.08 -7.21 -5.68
C THR A 43 -4.24 -7.70 -4.83
N MET A 44 -5.39 -7.02 -4.85
CA MET A 44 -6.58 -7.41 -4.11
C MET A 44 -7.14 -8.77 -4.57
N VAL A 45 -7.00 -9.11 -5.85
CA VAL A 45 -7.39 -10.40 -6.43
C VAL A 45 -6.40 -11.50 -6.09
N LEU A 46 -5.09 -11.24 -6.19
CA LEU A 46 -4.02 -12.16 -5.83
C LEU A 46 -4.16 -12.63 -4.37
N HIS A 47 -4.52 -11.72 -3.46
CA HIS A 47 -4.76 -12.02 -2.05
C HIS A 47 -6.13 -12.64 -1.78
N GLY A 48 -6.98 -12.82 -2.80
CA GLY A 48 -8.31 -13.42 -2.68
C GLY A 48 -9.36 -12.51 -2.02
N TYR A 49 -9.06 -11.24 -1.78
CA TYR A 49 -10.02 -10.29 -1.21
C TYR A 49 -11.13 -9.96 -2.22
N MET A 50 -10.75 -9.67 -3.46
CA MET A 50 -11.68 -9.43 -4.56
C MET A 50 -11.65 -10.57 -5.57
N LEU A 51 -12.77 -10.75 -6.27
CA LEU A 51 -12.90 -11.75 -7.32
C LEU A 51 -13.46 -11.09 -8.58
N GLY A 52 -13.02 -11.57 -9.74
CA GLY A 52 -13.66 -11.28 -11.01
C GLY A 52 -14.96 -12.06 -11.20
N TYR A 53 -15.62 -11.82 -12.31
CA TYR A 53 -16.84 -12.48 -12.73
C TYR A 53 -16.53 -13.74 -13.55
N PRO A 54 -17.49 -14.69 -13.66
CA PRO A 54 -17.30 -15.92 -14.47
C PRO A 54 -17.03 -15.67 -15.96
N ASP A 55 -17.33 -14.47 -16.46
CA ASP A 55 -17.08 -14.02 -17.84
C ASP A 55 -15.66 -13.46 -18.04
N ASN A 56 -14.75 -13.68 -17.08
CA ASN A 56 -13.39 -13.14 -17.04
C ASN A 56 -13.30 -11.60 -17.00
N SER A 57 -14.37 -10.92 -16.61
CA SER A 57 -14.34 -9.46 -16.38
C SER A 57 -14.18 -9.11 -14.90
N PHE A 58 -13.68 -7.91 -14.60
CA PHE A 58 -13.63 -7.36 -13.25
C PHE A 58 -14.73 -6.32 -12.99
N LYS A 59 -15.18 -5.64 -14.04
CA LYS A 59 -16.15 -4.53 -14.06
C LYS A 59 -15.71 -3.36 -13.18
N PRO A 60 -14.53 -2.75 -13.42
CA PRO A 60 -13.94 -1.75 -12.53
C PRO A 60 -14.87 -0.56 -12.28
N GLU A 61 -15.63 -0.13 -13.28
CA GLU A 61 -16.52 1.03 -13.22
C GLU A 61 -17.97 0.70 -12.80
N LYS A 62 -18.27 -0.57 -12.51
CA LYS A 62 -19.58 -0.95 -11.98
C LYS A 62 -19.74 -0.37 -10.57
N ALA A 63 -20.88 0.25 -10.30
CA ALA A 63 -21.26 0.66 -8.95
C ALA A 63 -21.30 -0.56 -8.01
N MET A 64 -20.71 -0.41 -6.82
CA MET A 64 -20.67 -1.47 -5.81
C MET A 64 -21.90 -1.41 -4.91
N SER A 65 -22.54 -2.55 -4.67
CA SER A 65 -23.65 -2.63 -3.71
C SER A 65 -23.16 -2.69 -2.26
N ARG A 66 -24.03 -2.31 -1.30
CA ARG A 66 -23.74 -2.36 0.14
C ARG A 66 -23.37 -3.77 0.62
N GLU A 67 -24.03 -4.79 0.10
CA GLU A 67 -23.73 -6.18 0.47
C GLU A 67 -22.44 -6.72 -0.18
N GLU A 68 -22.13 -6.30 -1.42
CA GLU A 68 -20.83 -6.59 -2.04
C GLU A 68 -19.71 -5.98 -1.20
N PHE A 69 -19.87 -4.73 -0.75
CA PHE A 69 -18.88 -4.07 0.12
C PHE A 69 -18.75 -4.76 1.48
N ALA A 70 -19.85 -5.19 2.11
CA ALA A 70 -19.81 -5.92 3.37
C ALA A 70 -18.95 -7.20 3.28
N VAL A 71 -19.09 -7.95 2.18
CA VAL A 71 -18.29 -9.15 1.92
C VAL A 71 -16.81 -8.81 1.79
N LEU A 72 -16.48 -7.75 1.06
CA LEU A 72 -15.10 -7.31 0.91
C LEU A 72 -14.50 -6.82 2.24
N LEU A 73 -15.28 -6.11 3.05
CA LEU A 73 -14.85 -5.63 4.35
C LEU A 73 -14.50 -6.81 5.28
N VAL A 74 -15.37 -7.83 5.37
CA VAL A 74 -15.09 -9.06 6.12
C VAL A 74 -13.78 -9.70 5.67
N ARG A 75 -13.59 -9.86 4.36
CA ARG A 75 -12.38 -10.49 3.79
C ARG A 75 -11.11 -9.70 4.10
N CYS A 76 -11.15 -8.38 3.92
CA CYS A 76 -9.99 -7.52 4.15
C CYS A 76 -9.65 -7.40 5.65
N MET A 77 -10.65 -7.46 6.52
CA MET A 77 -10.45 -7.51 7.97
C MET A 77 -9.93 -8.86 8.47
N GLY A 78 -9.99 -9.91 7.65
CA GLY A 78 -9.61 -11.27 8.05
C GLY A 78 -10.52 -11.86 9.13
N ILE A 79 -11.74 -11.33 9.30
CA ILE A 79 -12.71 -11.83 10.28
C ILE A 79 -13.58 -12.93 9.67
N SER A 80 -14.08 -13.84 10.51
CA SER A 80 -14.98 -14.90 10.05
C SER A 80 -16.41 -14.36 9.87
N PRO A 81 -17.14 -14.76 8.82
CA PRO A 81 -18.52 -14.35 8.69
C PRO A 81 -19.39 -15.02 9.76
N THR A 82 -20.25 -14.23 10.41
CA THR A 82 -21.03 -14.61 11.58
C THR A 82 -22.22 -15.50 11.20
N SER A 83 -22.33 -16.67 11.84
CA SER A 83 -23.54 -17.50 11.74
C SER A 83 -24.53 -17.04 12.80
N THR A 84 -25.79 -16.87 12.42
CA THR A 84 -26.86 -16.47 13.35
C THR A 84 -28.17 -17.07 12.89
N ASP A 85 -29.02 -17.45 13.84
CA ASP A 85 -30.37 -17.94 13.58
C ASP A 85 -31.36 -16.79 13.30
N ASN A 86 -30.97 -15.55 13.57
CA ASN A 86 -31.77 -14.35 13.35
C ASN A 86 -30.94 -13.23 12.73
N SER A 87 -31.47 -12.54 11.71
CA SER A 87 -30.84 -11.34 11.18
C SER A 87 -31.17 -10.10 12.02
N SER A 88 -30.18 -9.23 12.16
CA SER A 88 -30.29 -7.88 12.72
C SER A 88 -31.02 -6.90 11.78
N PHE A 89 -31.27 -7.30 10.53
CA PHE A 89 -31.88 -6.47 9.49
C PHE A 89 -33.11 -7.16 8.91
N ILE A 90 -34.26 -6.47 8.89
CA ILE A 90 -35.54 -7.10 8.51
C ILE A 90 -35.62 -7.44 7.01
N ASP A 91 -34.78 -6.81 6.19
CA ASP A 91 -34.69 -7.01 4.73
C ASP A 91 -33.55 -7.97 4.33
N VAL A 92 -32.91 -8.64 5.28
CA VAL A 92 -31.84 -9.62 5.02
C VAL A 92 -32.26 -10.99 5.57
N PRO A 93 -32.83 -11.87 4.72
CA PRO A 93 -33.12 -13.25 5.12
C PRO A 93 -31.85 -13.98 5.58
N VAL A 94 -31.94 -14.83 6.61
CA VAL A 94 -30.78 -15.57 7.16
C VAL A 94 -30.08 -16.44 6.11
N GLU A 95 -30.84 -17.00 5.18
CA GLU A 95 -30.35 -17.84 4.07
C GLU A 95 -29.74 -17.02 2.90
N HIS A 96 -29.79 -15.69 2.97
CA HIS A 96 -29.22 -14.85 1.92
C HIS A 96 -27.70 -14.98 1.90
N TRP A 97 -27.11 -15.07 0.70
CA TRP A 97 -25.68 -15.36 0.52
C TRP A 97 -24.75 -14.36 1.25
N SER A 98 -25.20 -13.10 1.38
CA SER A 98 -24.47 -12.02 2.05
C SER A 98 -24.81 -11.87 3.54
N ALA A 99 -25.86 -12.55 4.05
CA ALA A 99 -26.38 -12.33 5.40
C ALA A 99 -25.30 -12.48 6.47
N ARG A 100 -24.55 -13.59 6.43
CA ARG A 100 -23.46 -13.85 7.37
C ARG A 100 -22.31 -12.83 7.33
N TYR A 101 -22.11 -12.18 6.18
CA TYR A 101 -21.10 -11.14 6.02
C TYR A 101 -21.61 -9.82 6.58
N ILE A 102 -22.86 -9.47 6.28
CA ILE A 102 -23.55 -8.29 6.79
C ILE A 102 -23.57 -8.32 8.32
N GLU A 103 -23.91 -9.46 8.93
CA GLU A 103 -23.92 -9.63 10.38
C GLU A 103 -22.53 -9.46 11.01
N ALA A 104 -21.47 -9.90 10.32
CA ALA A 104 -20.10 -9.78 10.83
C ALA A 104 -19.60 -8.33 10.89
N VAL A 105 -20.15 -7.43 10.06
CA VAL A 105 -19.70 -6.03 9.97
C VAL A 105 -20.73 -5.02 10.43
N LYS A 106 -21.86 -5.42 11.00
CA LYS A 106 -22.97 -4.50 11.36
C LYS A 106 -22.58 -3.34 12.28
N GLU A 107 -21.54 -3.50 13.11
CA GLU A 107 -20.99 -2.44 13.96
C GLU A 107 -20.21 -1.39 13.13
N TYR A 108 -19.58 -1.81 12.04
CA TYR A 108 -18.81 -0.96 11.14
C TYR A 108 -19.70 -0.34 10.05
N LEU A 109 -20.56 -1.16 9.44
CA LEU A 109 -21.50 -0.81 8.39
C LEU A 109 -22.95 -1.08 8.86
N PRO A 110 -23.53 -0.17 9.65
CA PRO A 110 -24.88 -0.34 10.16
C PRO A 110 -25.94 -0.17 9.05
N GLY A 111 -27.13 -0.69 9.32
CA GLY A 111 -28.31 -0.45 8.51
C GLY A 111 -29.00 0.88 8.83
N TYR A 112 -30.01 1.20 8.05
CA TYR A 112 -30.83 2.39 8.21
C TYR A 112 -31.96 2.11 9.21
N SER A 113 -32.05 2.93 10.26
CA SER A 113 -33.09 2.80 11.29
C SER A 113 -34.48 3.14 10.74
N LEU A 114 -35.48 2.37 11.14
CA LEU A 114 -36.90 2.61 10.84
C LEU A 114 -37.63 3.35 11.98
N GLY A 115 -36.91 3.79 13.00
CA GLY A 115 -37.46 4.60 14.11
C GLY A 115 -38.18 3.80 15.21
N ASN A 116 -38.32 2.48 15.06
CA ASN A 116 -38.95 1.57 16.02
C ASN A 116 -37.97 0.54 16.61
N GLY A 117 -36.66 0.78 16.49
CA GLY A 117 -35.61 -0.16 16.90
C GLY A 117 -35.31 -1.26 15.88
N THR A 118 -35.97 -1.27 14.72
CA THR A 118 -35.64 -2.16 13.60
C THR A 118 -34.86 -1.44 12.51
N PHE A 119 -34.09 -2.20 11.73
CA PHE A 119 -33.17 -1.68 10.74
C PHE A 119 -33.32 -2.40 9.39
N ASN A 120 -33.14 -1.67 8.29
CA ASN A 120 -32.96 -2.21 6.94
C ASN A 120 -31.52 -2.03 6.48
N PHE A 121 -30.89 -3.08 5.96
CA PHE A 121 -29.54 -3.01 5.44
C PHE A 121 -29.47 -2.42 4.02
N GLN A 122 -30.50 -2.66 3.20
CA GLN A 122 -30.59 -2.28 1.79
C GLN A 122 -29.41 -2.82 0.96
N GLY A 123 -29.20 -4.15 0.99
CA GLY A 123 -28.01 -4.80 0.44
C GLY A 123 -27.70 -4.48 -1.03
N THR A 124 -28.72 -4.41 -1.88
CA THR A 124 -28.56 -4.16 -3.33
C THR A 124 -28.36 -2.68 -3.68
N LYS A 125 -28.60 -1.76 -2.74
CA LYS A 125 -28.40 -0.32 -2.96
C LYS A 125 -26.90 -0.04 -3.20
N PRO A 126 -26.54 0.80 -4.19
CA PRO A 126 -25.17 1.28 -4.33
C PRO A 126 -24.69 1.97 -3.05
N ILE A 127 -23.50 1.60 -2.57
CA ILE A 127 -22.96 2.15 -1.33
C ILE A 127 -22.37 3.55 -1.55
N SER A 128 -22.67 4.48 -0.66
CA SER A 128 -22.16 5.85 -0.71
C SER A 128 -20.70 5.93 -0.24
N ARG A 129 -20.00 6.98 -0.68
CA ARG A 129 -18.61 7.21 -0.31
C ARG A 129 -18.45 7.49 1.18
N GLU A 130 -19.38 8.20 1.80
CA GLU A 130 -19.34 8.45 3.25
C GLU A 130 -19.60 7.19 4.08
N ASP A 131 -20.51 6.31 3.65
CA ASP A 131 -20.77 5.02 4.31
C ASP A 131 -19.52 4.13 4.28
N VAL A 132 -18.87 4.01 3.10
CA VAL A 132 -17.62 3.26 2.96
C VAL A 132 -16.53 3.85 3.85
N THR A 133 -16.34 5.16 3.81
CA THR A 133 -15.28 5.81 4.58
C THR A 133 -15.49 5.61 6.08
N ALA A 134 -16.70 5.82 6.58
CA ALA A 134 -17.04 5.61 7.98
C ALA A 134 -16.83 4.15 8.40
N ALA A 135 -17.25 3.19 7.57
CA ALA A 135 -17.07 1.77 7.85
C ALA A 135 -15.58 1.39 7.96
N LEU A 136 -14.73 1.90 7.06
CA LEU A 136 -13.29 1.64 7.09
C LEU A 136 -12.63 2.23 8.34
N VAL A 137 -12.97 3.47 8.72
CA VAL A 137 -12.41 4.10 9.92
C VAL A 137 -12.81 3.33 11.18
N LYS A 138 -14.09 2.94 11.30
CA LYS A 138 -14.55 2.13 12.43
C LYS A 138 -13.83 0.77 12.47
N ALA A 139 -13.69 0.12 11.31
CA ALA A 139 -12.99 -1.16 11.20
C ALA A 139 -11.48 -1.07 11.55
N LYS A 140 -10.88 0.12 11.42
CA LYS A 140 -9.48 0.41 11.79
C LYS A 140 -9.29 0.83 13.25
N GLY A 141 -10.33 0.76 14.08
CA GLY A 141 -10.26 1.08 15.50
C GLY A 141 -10.94 2.39 15.89
N GLY A 142 -11.60 3.07 14.94
CA GLY A 142 -12.35 4.30 15.21
C GLY A 142 -11.44 5.51 15.43
N VAL A 143 -11.98 6.53 16.11
CA VAL A 143 -11.33 7.84 16.28
C VAL A 143 -11.54 8.36 17.70
N ASN A 144 -10.55 9.05 18.24
CA ASN A 144 -10.67 9.90 19.43
C ASN A 144 -10.58 11.37 18.98
N SER A 145 -11.59 11.85 18.24
CA SER A 145 -11.50 13.18 17.62
C SER A 145 -11.81 14.31 18.59
N LYS A 146 -11.00 15.39 18.59
CA LYS A 146 -11.31 16.67 19.24
C LYS A 146 -11.97 17.62 18.22
N GLN A 147 -12.67 18.65 18.69
CA GLN A 147 -13.40 19.62 17.86
C GLN A 147 -12.56 20.26 16.73
N GLU A 148 -11.24 20.41 16.93
CA GLU A 148 -10.28 20.95 15.96
C GLU A 148 -10.13 20.08 14.69
N ASP A 149 -10.55 18.80 14.74
CA ASP A 149 -10.48 17.88 13.59
C ASP A 149 -11.51 18.22 12.51
N LEU A 150 -12.59 18.96 12.78
CA LEU A 150 -13.65 19.19 11.79
C LEU A 150 -13.34 20.32 10.79
N ASP A 151 -12.48 21.27 11.15
CA ASP A 151 -12.09 22.36 10.24
C ASP A 151 -11.26 21.85 9.04
N ILE A 152 -10.60 20.68 9.18
CA ILE A 152 -9.93 20.02 8.05
C ILE A 152 -10.92 19.73 6.91
N LEU A 153 -12.18 19.41 7.22
CA LEU A 153 -13.19 19.13 6.21
C LEU A 153 -13.56 20.40 5.45
N LYS A 154 -13.78 21.52 6.16
CA LYS A 154 -14.12 22.81 5.55
C LYS A 154 -13.02 23.33 4.64
N ASN A 155 -11.77 23.14 5.06
CA ASN A 155 -10.60 23.60 4.32
C ASN A 155 -10.31 22.76 3.07
N ASN A 156 -10.75 21.50 3.04
CA ASN A 156 -10.45 20.58 1.94
C ASN A 156 -11.65 20.27 1.03
N PHE A 157 -12.88 20.41 1.52
CA PHE A 157 -14.09 20.03 0.79
C PHE A 157 -15.10 21.18 0.69
N LYS A 158 -15.41 21.59 -0.54
CA LYS A 158 -16.44 22.60 -0.84
C LYS A 158 -17.84 22.15 -0.43
N ASP A 159 -18.08 20.84 -0.46
CA ASP A 159 -19.34 20.17 -0.14
C ASP A 159 -19.31 19.51 1.25
N TYR A 160 -18.42 19.95 2.15
CA TYR A 160 -18.32 19.36 3.50
C TYR A 160 -19.66 19.37 4.25
N SER A 161 -20.50 20.38 4.02
CA SER A 161 -21.82 20.52 4.65
C SER A 161 -22.84 19.50 4.16
N SER A 162 -22.54 18.78 3.08
CA SER A 162 -23.36 17.65 2.59
C SER A 162 -22.97 16.33 3.25
N ILE A 163 -21.89 16.28 4.03
CA ILE A 163 -21.50 15.10 4.80
C ILE A 163 -22.44 14.98 5.99
N THR A 164 -23.00 13.79 6.18
CA THR A 164 -23.86 13.49 7.32
C THR A 164 -23.18 13.88 8.63
N ASP A 165 -23.81 14.74 9.45
CA ASP A 165 -23.21 15.35 10.64
C ASP A 165 -22.55 14.33 11.58
N SER A 166 -23.21 13.20 11.82
CA SER A 166 -22.70 12.12 12.67
C SER A 166 -21.48 11.39 12.10
N LEU A 167 -21.25 11.48 10.79
CA LEU A 167 -20.11 10.86 10.11
C LEU A 167 -18.93 11.82 9.97
N GLN A 168 -19.14 13.14 10.10
CA GLN A 168 -18.06 14.14 9.94
C GLN A 168 -16.80 13.82 10.76
N PRO A 169 -16.87 13.40 12.04
CA PRO A 169 -15.66 13.04 12.79
C PRO A 169 -14.88 11.86 12.17
N LEU A 170 -15.59 10.88 11.62
CA LEU A 170 -14.98 9.74 10.95
C LEU A 170 -14.37 10.14 9.61
N ILE A 171 -15.06 10.97 8.82
CA ILE A 171 -14.54 11.47 7.55
C ILE A 171 -13.31 12.37 7.77
N ALA A 172 -13.34 13.21 8.80
CA ALA A 172 -12.20 14.04 9.20
C ALA A 172 -10.98 13.19 9.52
N ALA A 173 -11.15 12.15 10.34
CA ALA A 173 -10.05 11.24 10.64
C ALA A 173 -9.57 10.45 9.42
N ALA A 174 -10.48 10.03 8.53
CA ALA A 174 -10.09 9.37 7.28
C ALA A 174 -9.22 10.29 6.41
N LEU A 175 -9.53 11.60 6.39
CA LEU A 175 -8.73 12.59 5.67
C LEU A 175 -7.38 12.83 6.36
N SER A 176 -7.36 13.00 7.69
CA SER A 176 -6.14 13.20 8.47
C SER A 176 -5.18 12.01 8.41
N ASN A 177 -5.69 10.79 8.28
CA ASN A 177 -4.90 9.56 8.15
C ASN A 177 -4.64 9.17 6.67
N GLU A 178 -4.92 10.06 5.72
CA GLU A 178 -4.71 9.83 4.28
C GLU A 178 -5.41 8.57 3.72
N LEU A 179 -6.45 8.09 4.38
CA LEU A 179 -7.28 6.98 3.91
C LEU A 179 -8.10 7.44 2.69
N ILE A 180 -8.59 8.67 2.74
CA ILE A 180 -9.33 9.32 1.66
C ILE A 180 -8.63 10.59 1.18
N SER A 181 -9.01 11.02 -0.02
CA SER A 181 -8.71 12.34 -0.56
C SER A 181 -9.96 12.91 -1.21
N GLY A 182 -9.97 14.23 -1.46
CA GLY A 182 -10.99 14.88 -2.28
C GLY A 182 -10.81 14.60 -3.78
N TYR A 183 -11.83 14.96 -4.54
CA TYR A 183 -11.77 15.03 -6.00
C TYR A 183 -11.03 16.31 -6.45
N PRO A 184 -10.51 16.37 -7.69
CA PRO A 184 -9.78 17.54 -8.20
C PRO A 184 -10.57 18.85 -8.18
N ASP A 185 -11.90 18.78 -8.18
CA ASP A 185 -12.79 19.93 -8.06
C ASP A 185 -12.92 20.48 -6.62
N GLY A 186 -12.25 19.85 -5.66
CA GLY A 186 -12.28 20.18 -4.24
C GLY A 186 -13.52 19.66 -3.52
N THR A 187 -14.16 18.59 -4.01
CA THR A 187 -15.32 17.97 -3.36
C THR A 187 -14.98 16.62 -2.72
N PHE A 188 -15.77 16.21 -1.72
CA PHE A 188 -15.76 14.86 -1.15
C PHE A 188 -16.76 13.94 -1.83
N ARG A 189 -17.95 14.46 -2.18
CA ARG A 189 -19.08 13.75 -2.78
C ARG A 189 -19.63 12.62 -1.89
N PRO A 190 -20.19 12.96 -0.72
CA PRO A 190 -20.56 11.99 0.32
C PRO A 190 -21.53 10.90 -0.18
N GLU A 191 -22.57 11.32 -0.90
CA GLU A 191 -23.63 10.44 -1.42
C GLU A 191 -23.29 9.77 -2.76
N GLN A 192 -22.14 10.11 -3.37
CA GLN A 192 -21.77 9.49 -4.64
C GLN A 192 -21.46 8.00 -4.41
N SER A 193 -22.10 7.14 -5.20
CA SER A 193 -21.80 5.71 -5.19
C SER A 193 -20.37 5.44 -5.61
N LEU A 194 -19.70 4.49 -4.96
CA LEU A 194 -18.37 4.05 -5.38
C LEU A 194 -18.44 2.98 -6.47
N THR A 195 -17.49 3.06 -7.41
CA THR A 195 -17.21 1.98 -8.34
C THR A 195 -16.42 0.86 -7.64
N ARG A 196 -16.36 -0.33 -8.27
CA ARG A 196 -15.54 -1.44 -7.78
C ARG A 196 -14.06 -1.08 -7.70
N SER A 197 -13.54 -0.32 -8.66
CA SER A 197 -12.16 0.17 -8.66
C SER A 197 -11.90 1.14 -7.49
N GLN A 198 -12.83 2.06 -7.21
CA GLN A 198 -12.72 2.99 -6.09
C GLN A 198 -12.80 2.28 -4.72
N ALA A 199 -13.72 1.34 -4.57
CA ALA A 199 -13.81 0.54 -3.35
C ALA A 199 -12.56 -0.31 -3.12
N ALA A 200 -12.00 -0.92 -4.18
CA ALA A 200 -10.74 -1.65 -4.11
C ALA A 200 -9.60 -0.78 -3.55
N VAL A 201 -9.48 0.46 -4.04
CA VAL A 201 -8.45 1.39 -3.57
C VAL A 201 -8.62 1.79 -2.11
N LEU A 202 -9.85 2.05 -1.66
CA LEU A 202 -10.09 2.42 -0.26
C LEU A 202 -9.84 1.24 0.69
N LEU A 203 -10.28 0.04 0.33
CA LEU A 203 -10.00 -1.18 1.09
C LEU A 203 -8.50 -1.51 1.10
N TYR A 204 -7.83 -1.38 -0.04
CA TYR A 204 -6.39 -1.55 -0.15
C TYR A 204 -5.66 -0.57 0.78
N ARG A 205 -6.03 0.72 0.77
CA ARG A 205 -5.45 1.71 1.69
C ARG A 205 -5.69 1.39 3.16
N ALA A 206 -6.87 0.89 3.50
CA ALA A 206 -7.20 0.56 4.88
C ALA A 206 -6.44 -0.68 5.40
N PHE A 207 -6.37 -1.74 4.59
CA PHE A 207 -5.99 -3.08 5.07
C PHE A 207 -4.75 -3.68 4.41
N CYS A 208 -4.41 -3.24 3.20
CA CYS A 208 -3.34 -3.83 2.39
C CYS A 208 -2.15 -2.90 2.18
N ARG A 209 -2.30 -1.59 2.44
CA ARG A 209 -1.21 -0.62 2.55
C ARG A 209 -0.44 -0.96 3.82
N THR A 210 0.54 -1.86 3.67
CA THR A 210 1.66 -2.06 4.59
C THR A 210 1.29 -2.08 6.07
N ASN A 211 0.61 -3.14 6.52
CA ASN A 211 0.59 -3.42 7.96
C ASN A 211 0.32 -4.88 8.37
N SER A 212 0.17 -5.83 7.44
CA SER A 212 -0.13 -7.24 7.78
C SER A 212 1.06 -8.19 7.62
N VAL A 213 1.93 -8.00 6.62
CA VAL A 213 3.08 -8.89 6.40
C VAL A 213 4.21 -8.60 7.39
N ILE A 214 4.59 -7.33 7.55
CA ILE A 214 5.70 -6.90 8.42
C ILE A 214 5.34 -7.04 9.91
N LYS A 215 4.11 -6.66 10.29
CA LYS A 215 3.61 -6.74 11.67
C LYS A 215 3.53 -8.18 12.17
N ASN A 216 3.12 -9.12 11.31
CA ASN A 216 3.15 -10.55 11.63
C ASN A 216 4.59 -11.07 11.76
N MET A 217 5.50 -10.68 10.86
CA MET A 217 6.91 -11.10 10.94
C MET A 217 7.65 -10.54 12.17
N ILE A 218 7.34 -9.33 12.63
CA ILE A 218 7.90 -8.77 13.87
C ILE A 218 7.26 -9.42 15.10
N SER A 219 5.93 -9.58 15.11
CA SER A 219 5.18 -10.17 16.24
C SER A 219 5.43 -11.66 16.44
N LEU A 220 5.79 -12.40 15.39
CA LEU A 220 6.16 -13.82 15.46
C LEU A 220 7.64 -14.04 15.81
N GLY A 221 8.44 -12.96 15.88
CA GLY A 221 9.86 -13.04 16.17
C GLY A 221 10.74 -13.39 14.96
N ASP A 222 10.19 -13.34 13.75
CA ASP A 222 10.92 -13.57 12.49
C ASP A 222 11.87 -12.42 12.14
N ILE A 223 11.63 -11.24 12.73
CA ILE A 223 12.49 -10.06 12.64
C ILE A 223 12.96 -9.69 14.05
N THR A 224 14.23 -9.96 14.35
CA THR A 224 14.92 -9.46 15.55
C THR A 224 15.71 -8.19 15.23
N THR A 225 15.88 -7.29 16.20
CA THR A 225 16.87 -6.20 16.11
C THR A 225 18.26 -6.79 15.84
N ILE A 226 18.85 -6.36 14.73
CA ILE A 226 20.08 -6.99 14.21
C ILE A 226 21.29 -6.48 14.97
N ASN A 227 22.08 -7.44 15.48
CA ASN A 227 23.48 -7.25 15.82
C ASN A 227 24.31 -7.42 14.54
N THR A 228 24.78 -6.32 13.96
CA THR A 228 25.62 -6.33 12.75
C THR A 228 27.06 -6.67 13.12
N SER A 229 27.37 -7.96 13.19
CA SER A 229 28.75 -8.48 13.27
C SER A 229 29.21 -9.23 12.01
N ASP A 230 28.35 -9.37 10.99
CA ASP A 230 28.72 -9.97 9.71
C ASP A 230 29.53 -8.97 8.86
N GLN A 231 30.80 -9.30 8.66
CA GLN A 231 31.75 -8.47 7.90
C GLN A 231 31.32 -8.28 6.45
N ILE A 232 30.59 -9.24 5.87
CA ILE A 232 30.23 -9.23 4.45
C ILE A 232 29.12 -8.20 4.19
N PHE A 233 28.07 -8.17 5.01
CA PHE A 233 27.00 -7.16 4.89
C PHE A 233 27.49 -5.75 5.28
N THR A 234 28.47 -5.67 6.18
CA THR A 234 29.15 -4.42 6.49
C THR A 234 29.90 -3.87 5.28
N GLN A 235 30.59 -4.73 4.52
CA GLN A 235 31.27 -4.34 3.28
C GLN A 235 30.30 -3.94 2.17
N LEU A 236 29.23 -4.73 1.96
CA LEU A 236 28.21 -4.40 0.96
C LEU A 236 27.49 -3.08 1.28
N SER A 237 27.15 -2.83 2.56
CA SER A 237 26.58 -1.56 2.98
C SER A 237 27.54 -0.39 2.73
N LYS A 238 28.84 -0.55 3.00
CA LYS A 238 29.85 0.48 2.66
C LYS A 238 29.93 0.74 1.15
N GLN A 239 29.91 -0.29 0.32
CA GLN A 239 29.96 -0.15 -1.13
C GLN A 239 28.71 0.52 -1.70
N LEU A 240 27.52 0.14 -1.20
CA LEU A 240 26.26 0.80 -1.54
C LEU A 240 26.30 2.28 -1.11
N ASN A 241 26.71 2.60 0.13
CA ASN A 241 26.85 3.99 0.54
C ASN A 241 27.83 4.78 -0.34
N ASN A 242 28.94 4.19 -0.79
CA ASN A 242 29.89 4.90 -1.66
C ASN A 242 29.33 5.22 -3.06
N SER A 243 28.33 4.46 -3.53
CA SER A 243 27.85 4.50 -4.92
C SER A 243 26.42 5.04 -5.07
N THR A 244 25.59 4.88 -4.05
CA THR A 244 24.16 5.21 -4.05
C THR A 244 23.78 6.14 -2.90
N SER A 245 24.72 6.72 -2.16
CA SER A 245 24.40 7.70 -1.11
C SER A 245 23.85 9.02 -1.64
N ARG A 246 23.82 9.22 -2.96
CA ARG A 246 23.29 10.45 -3.56
C ARG A 246 22.47 10.15 -4.80
N ALA A 247 21.34 10.83 -4.94
CA ALA A 247 20.62 10.94 -6.21
C ALA A 247 20.24 12.39 -6.47
N ILE A 248 20.15 12.73 -7.75
CA ILE A 248 19.59 14.00 -8.20
C ILE A 248 18.20 13.69 -8.71
N ILE A 249 17.19 14.28 -8.09
CA ILE A 249 15.79 14.14 -8.50
C ILE A 249 15.29 15.57 -8.71
N ASP A 250 14.87 15.88 -9.94
CA ASP A 250 14.41 17.23 -10.30
C ASP A 250 15.40 18.38 -10.00
N GLY A 251 16.70 18.10 -10.16
CA GLY A 251 17.76 19.07 -9.91
C GLY A 251 18.11 19.25 -8.42
N GLU A 252 17.31 18.69 -7.52
CA GLU A 252 17.58 18.65 -6.09
C GLU A 252 18.44 17.43 -5.72
N THR A 253 19.42 17.65 -4.84
CA THR A 253 20.31 16.58 -4.37
C THR A 253 19.75 15.96 -3.10
N TYR A 254 19.49 14.67 -3.15
CA TYR A 254 19.09 13.87 -2.00
C TYR A 254 20.25 13.01 -1.53
N ASN A 255 20.48 12.98 -0.22
CA ASN A 255 21.46 12.11 0.39
C ASN A 255 20.76 10.92 1.08
N PHE A 256 21.30 9.73 0.84
CA PHE A 256 20.79 8.47 1.33
C PHE A 256 21.83 7.74 2.14
N GLU A 257 21.37 7.06 3.17
CA GLU A 257 22.14 6.03 3.88
C GLU A 257 21.53 4.68 3.52
N VAL A 258 22.37 3.77 3.01
CA VAL A 258 21.95 2.44 2.56
C VAL A 258 22.55 1.37 3.45
N TYR A 259 21.74 0.46 3.96
CA TYR A 259 22.24 -0.63 4.80
C TYR A 259 21.57 -1.96 4.48
N VAL A 260 22.34 -3.04 4.58
CA VAL A 260 21.91 -4.39 4.21
C VAL A 260 21.74 -5.26 5.45
N LYS A 261 20.65 -6.03 5.49
CA LYS A 261 20.27 -6.91 6.59
C LYS A 261 19.75 -8.25 6.05
N ASN A 262 19.92 -9.33 6.81
CA ASN A 262 19.35 -10.65 6.48
C ASN A 262 18.09 -10.90 7.34
N ALA A 263 17.13 -11.68 6.82
CA ALA A 263 16.10 -12.32 7.64
C ALA A 263 16.73 -13.33 8.61
N ALA A 264 16.20 -13.43 9.83
CA ALA A 264 16.65 -14.44 10.78
C ALA A 264 16.34 -15.85 10.25
N GLN A 265 17.15 -16.84 10.63
CA GLN A 265 17.15 -18.22 10.12
C GLN A 265 15.86 -19.07 10.31
N ASN A 266 14.75 -18.49 10.77
CA ASN A 266 13.63 -19.26 11.33
C ASN A 266 12.26 -19.14 10.63
N THR A 267 12.21 -18.90 9.31
CA THR A 267 11.00 -19.19 8.53
C THR A 267 11.30 -20.03 7.30
N GLU A 268 10.64 -21.18 7.15
CA GLU A 268 10.84 -22.11 6.02
C GLU A 268 10.48 -21.50 4.66
N GLN A 269 9.83 -20.34 4.60
CA GLN A 269 9.35 -19.72 3.36
C GLN A 269 10.23 -18.57 2.82
N LEU A 270 11.16 -18.00 3.60
CA LEU A 270 12.00 -16.86 3.17
C LEU A 270 13.44 -16.90 3.74
N LYS A 271 14.01 -18.09 3.88
CA LYS A 271 15.35 -18.33 4.47
C LYS A 271 16.53 -17.58 3.83
N ASP A 272 16.31 -16.92 2.70
CA ASP A 272 17.33 -16.32 1.83
C ASP A 272 16.91 -14.94 1.28
N LEU A 273 16.17 -14.12 2.05
CA LEU A 273 15.79 -12.76 1.63
C LEU A 273 16.79 -11.71 2.11
N ILE A 274 17.36 -10.95 1.16
CA ILE A 274 18.23 -9.81 1.44
C ILE A 274 17.38 -8.55 1.58
N TYR A 275 17.49 -7.87 2.71
CA TYR A 275 16.87 -6.57 2.93
C TYR A 275 17.88 -5.47 2.67
N VAL A 276 17.50 -4.50 1.84
CA VAL A 276 18.27 -3.27 1.63
C VAL A 276 17.41 -2.09 2.01
N PHE A 277 17.83 -1.36 3.02
CA PHE A 277 17.13 -0.17 3.49
C PHE A 277 17.79 1.06 2.91
N VAL A 278 17.01 1.90 2.25
CA VAL A 278 17.42 3.18 1.69
C VAL A 278 16.76 4.27 2.51
N LYS A 279 17.57 5.02 3.25
CA LYS A 279 17.09 6.03 4.19
C LYS A 279 17.49 7.43 3.73
N SER A 280 16.53 8.32 3.49
CA SER A 280 16.82 9.73 3.22
C SER A 280 17.21 10.48 4.49
N SER A 281 18.20 11.37 4.37
CA SER A 281 18.61 12.30 5.44
C SER A 281 17.71 13.52 5.59
N ALA A 282 16.78 13.74 4.65
CA ALA A 282 15.80 14.83 4.66
C ALA A 282 14.38 14.27 4.47
N PRO A 283 13.31 15.01 4.85
CA PRO A 283 11.92 14.60 4.63
C PRO A 283 11.65 14.35 3.15
N PHE A 284 11.74 13.09 2.75
CA PHE A 284 11.60 12.62 1.38
C PHE A 284 11.04 11.21 1.47
N SER A 285 9.92 10.95 0.81
CA SER A 285 9.45 9.59 0.58
C SER A 285 9.63 9.27 -0.89
N PHE A 286 10.19 8.08 -1.14
CA PHE A 286 10.24 7.55 -2.49
C PHE A 286 8.84 7.40 -3.07
N GLU A 287 7.80 7.19 -2.26
CA GLU A 287 6.39 7.20 -2.69
C GLU A 287 5.97 8.55 -3.31
N ALA A 288 6.32 9.67 -2.67
CA ALA A 288 6.01 11.00 -3.20
C ALA A 288 6.83 11.31 -4.46
N ALA A 289 8.12 10.92 -4.49
CA ALA A 289 8.96 11.10 -5.65
C ALA A 289 8.56 10.19 -6.82
N ASN A 290 8.15 8.95 -6.56
CA ASN A 290 7.70 7.97 -7.57
C ASN A 290 6.43 8.45 -8.27
N LYS A 291 5.55 9.16 -7.54
CA LYS A 291 4.33 9.75 -8.10
C LYS A 291 4.62 10.78 -9.21
N TYR A 292 5.68 11.58 -9.07
CA TYR A 292 5.98 12.68 -10.00
C TYR A 292 7.17 12.38 -10.93
N HIS A 293 8.10 11.51 -10.50
CA HIS A 293 9.37 11.18 -11.18
C HIS A 293 9.68 9.67 -11.13
N PRO A 294 8.77 8.80 -11.62
CA PRO A 294 8.90 7.35 -11.50
C PRO A 294 10.16 6.79 -12.16
N GLU A 295 10.57 7.35 -13.30
CA GLU A 295 11.76 6.90 -14.04
C GLU A 295 13.05 7.12 -13.25
N GLN A 296 13.20 8.29 -12.60
CA GLN A 296 14.41 8.63 -11.82
C GLN A 296 14.50 7.79 -10.54
N VAL A 297 13.35 7.57 -9.87
CA VAL A 297 13.26 6.67 -8.73
C VAL A 297 13.61 5.24 -9.14
N GLN A 298 13.06 4.76 -10.25
CA GLN A 298 13.31 3.41 -10.74
C GLN A 298 14.76 3.22 -11.20
N GLU A 299 15.38 4.23 -11.81
CA GLU A 299 16.81 4.21 -12.15
C GLU A 299 17.67 4.02 -10.89
N TYR A 300 17.38 4.78 -9.84
CA TYR A 300 18.09 4.68 -8.56
C TYR A 300 17.91 3.29 -7.91
N MET A 301 16.67 2.79 -7.84
CA MET A 301 16.37 1.47 -7.28
C MET A 301 17.03 0.34 -8.10
N ASN A 302 17.10 0.48 -9.43
CA ASN A 302 17.81 -0.45 -10.29
C ASN A 302 19.32 -0.45 -10.06
N LYS A 303 19.95 0.69 -9.73
CA LYS A 303 21.37 0.75 -9.36
C LYS A 303 21.63 -0.11 -8.13
N ILE A 304 20.83 0.06 -7.07
CA ILE A 304 20.93 -0.75 -5.85
C ILE A 304 20.72 -2.23 -6.15
N LYS A 305 19.64 -2.57 -6.88
CA LYS A 305 19.33 -3.94 -7.29
C LYS A 305 20.48 -4.59 -8.04
N ASN A 306 21.00 -3.94 -9.08
CA ASN A 306 22.06 -4.50 -9.91
C ASN A 306 23.34 -4.72 -9.09
N MET A 307 23.67 -3.79 -8.19
CA MET A 307 24.81 -3.96 -7.29
C MET A 307 24.63 -5.17 -6.37
N VAL A 308 23.49 -5.29 -5.70
CA VAL A 308 23.23 -6.42 -4.79
C VAL A 308 23.21 -7.74 -5.55
N ASN A 309 22.55 -7.79 -6.72
CA ASN A 309 22.50 -8.98 -7.57
C ASN A 309 23.87 -9.41 -8.11
N ASN A 310 24.83 -8.50 -8.28
CA ASN A 310 26.20 -8.88 -8.67
C ASN A 310 26.90 -9.72 -7.60
N TYR A 311 26.56 -9.50 -6.32
CA TYR A 311 27.09 -10.27 -5.20
C TYR A 311 26.21 -11.49 -4.86
N TYR A 312 24.89 -11.35 -5.02
CA TYR A 312 23.90 -12.35 -4.60
C TYR A 312 22.80 -12.58 -5.65
N PRO A 313 23.12 -13.12 -6.83
CA PRO A 313 22.17 -13.23 -7.94
C PRO A 313 21.03 -14.23 -7.69
N ALA A 314 21.21 -15.17 -6.76
CA ALA A 314 20.26 -16.22 -6.43
C ALA A 314 19.30 -15.86 -5.28
N TYR A 315 19.54 -14.74 -4.60
CA TYR A 315 18.78 -14.35 -3.41
C TYR A 315 17.67 -13.37 -3.79
N PRO A 316 16.42 -13.60 -3.36
CA PRO A 316 15.40 -12.56 -3.33
C PRO A 316 15.92 -11.31 -2.62
N LEU A 317 15.54 -10.14 -3.12
CA LEU A 317 15.97 -8.83 -2.62
C LEU A 317 14.76 -7.95 -2.36
N LEU A 318 14.56 -7.50 -1.12
CA LEU A 318 13.60 -6.45 -0.80
C LEU A 318 14.35 -5.15 -0.55
N ILE A 319 14.15 -4.16 -1.44
CA ILE A 319 14.66 -2.81 -1.22
C ILE A 319 13.57 -1.98 -0.56
N MET A 320 13.72 -1.66 0.72
CA MET A 320 12.81 -0.82 1.48
C MET A 320 13.30 0.62 1.48
N THR A 321 12.37 1.57 1.42
CA THR A 321 12.71 3.01 1.43
C THR A 321 12.15 3.67 2.66
N GLY A 322 12.81 4.71 3.17
CA GLY A 322 12.39 5.37 4.39
C GLY A 322 13.02 6.72 4.59
N PHE A 323 12.61 7.39 5.67
CA PHE A 323 13.20 8.66 6.09
C PHE A 323 13.51 8.63 7.59
N ARG A 324 14.49 9.45 7.97
CA ARG A 324 14.82 9.72 9.37
C ARG A 324 14.23 11.06 9.77
N LYS A 325 13.63 11.12 10.96
CA LYS A 325 13.29 12.37 11.62
C LYS A 325 13.87 12.40 13.03
N GLN A 326 14.46 13.53 13.40
CA GLN A 326 14.98 13.77 14.73
C GLN A 326 13.91 14.50 15.54
N TYR A 327 13.71 14.05 16.78
CA TYR A 327 12.81 14.65 17.75
C TYR A 327 13.57 14.94 19.03
N ASP A 328 13.53 16.17 19.51
CA ASP A 328 14.10 16.47 20.82
C ASP A 328 13.29 15.80 21.94
N GLU A 329 13.90 15.58 23.11
CA GLU A 329 13.34 14.82 24.24
C GLU A 329 11.92 15.29 24.63
N TYR A 330 11.65 16.60 24.52
CA TYR A 330 10.32 17.16 24.79
C TYR A 330 9.29 16.80 23.71
N GLU A 331 9.63 16.96 22.43
CA GLU A 331 8.73 16.60 21.32
C GLU A 331 8.47 15.09 21.28
N TRP A 332 9.50 14.29 21.58
CA TRP A 332 9.39 12.84 21.68
C TRP A 332 8.35 12.42 22.72
N VAL A 333 8.37 12.99 23.93
CA VAL A 333 7.38 12.67 24.98
C VAL A 333 5.95 12.94 24.52
N GLN A 334 5.73 13.99 23.73
CA GLN A 334 4.40 14.34 23.21
C GLN A 334 3.95 13.46 22.05
N THR A 335 4.90 12.99 21.23
CA THR A 335 4.62 12.29 19.97
C THR A 335 4.87 10.79 20.04
N ARG A 336 5.40 10.26 21.15
CA ARG A 336 5.75 8.84 21.30
C ARG A 336 4.62 7.87 20.99
N SER A 337 3.38 8.23 21.29
CA SER A 337 2.20 7.41 20.99
C SER A 337 1.94 7.24 19.49
N LEU A 338 2.43 8.18 18.66
CA LEU A 338 2.39 8.10 17.19
C LEU A 338 3.43 7.09 16.65
N PHE A 339 4.39 6.68 17.48
CA PHE A 339 5.50 5.76 17.14
C PHE A 339 5.41 4.44 17.90
N GLU A 340 4.27 4.15 18.54
CA GLU A 340 3.99 2.86 19.20
C GLU A 340 3.76 1.70 18.21
N ASP A 341 3.81 1.97 16.89
CA ASP A 341 3.71 0.97 15.83
C ASP A 341 5.08 0.38 15.45
N THR A 342 5.10 -0.84 14.94
CA THR A 342 6.33 -1.60 14.63
C THR A 342 7.11 -1.10 13.39
N ASP A 343 6.59 -0.10 12.69
CA ASP A 343 7.17 0.46 11.46
C ASP A 343 8.30 1.47 11.70
N TYR A 344 8.61 1.74 12.98
CA TYR A 344 9.57 2.74 13.40
C TYR A 344 10.78 2.09 14.11
N GLN A 345 11.99 2.42 13.69
CA GLN A 345 13.21 2.17 14.47
C GLN A 345 13.58 3.43 15.23
N ILE A 346 13.66 3.33 16.55
CA ILE A 346 13.99 4.44 17.44
C ILE A 346 15.39 4.23 17.97
N THR A 347 16.28 5.18 17.68
CA THR A 347 17.62 5.22 18.26
C THR A 347 17.72 6.46 19.15
N LYS A 348 18.11 6.27 20.40
CA LYS A 348 18.44 7.39 21.28
C LYS A 348 19.84 7.88 20.90
N ASP A 349 19.98 9.16 20.60
CA ASP A 349 21.31 9.74 20.45
C ASP A 349 21.93 9.86 21.85
N GLU A 350 23.11 9.26 22.06
CA GLU A 350 23.79 9.30 23.35
C GLU A 350 24.41 10.68 23.63
N ASN A 351 24.64 11.49 22.59
CA ASN A 351 25.31 12.77 22.67
C ASN A 351 24.33 13.97 22.65
N SER A 352 23.06 13.75 22.34
CA SER A 352 22.03 14.78 22.35
C SER A 352 20.78 14.29 23.09
N LYS A 353 20.02 15.19 23.71
CA LYS A 353 18.70 14.86 24.29
C LYS A 353 17.66 14.72 23.17
N SER A 354 17.91 13.85 22.21
CA SER A 354 17.05 13.65 21.05
C SER A 354 16.91 12.17 20.70
N HIS A 355 15.82 11.87 20.00
CA HIS A 355 15.44 10.57 19.49
C HIS A 355 15.44 10.63 17.97
N LEU A 356 16.20 9.74 17.34
CA LEU A 356 16.16 9.53 15.91
C LEU A 356 15.12 8.46 15.62
N VAL A 357 14.11 8.82 14.83
CA VAL A 357 13.00 7.96 14.45
C VAL A 357 13.11 7.69 12.95
N ASP A 358 13.41 6.45 12.62
CA ASP A 358 13.45 5.98 11.23
C ASP A 358 12.12 5.33 10.89
N LYS A 359 11.44 5.82 9.85
CA LYS A 359 10.25 5.20 9.29
C LYS A 359 10.60 4.59 7.94
N PHE A 360 10.37 3.29 7.80
CA PHE A 360 10.51 2.60 6.51
C PHE A 360 9.13 2.24 5.97
N PHE A 361 8.94 2.52 4.69
CA PHE A 361 7.78 2.12 3.92
C PHE A 361 8.07 0.83 3.16
N SER A 362 7.03 0.19 2.61
CA SER A 362 7.24 -0.86 1.60
C SER A 362 8.15 -0.34 0.50
N GLY A 363 8.92 -1.24 -0.09
CA GLY A 363 9.60 -0.92 -1.33
C GLY A 363 9.51 -2.08 -2.30
N VAL A 364 10.53 -2.30 -3.12
CA VAL A 364 10.43 -3.18 -4.28
C VAL A 364 11.02 -4.55 -3.95
N LEU A 365 10.19 -5.59 -4.06
CA LEU A 365 10.65 -6.98 -3.98
C LEU A 365 11.12 -7.44 -5.36
N TYR A 366 12.34 -7.96 -5.40
CA TYR A 366 12.95 -8.58 -6.57
C TYR A 366 13.14 -10.07 -6.33
N ILE A 367 12.67 -10.90 -7.26
CA ILE A 367 12.93 -12.34 -7.28
C ILE A 367 13.56 -12.69 -8.63
N ASN A 368 14.70 -13.37 -8.61
CA ASN A 368 15.49 -13.68 -9.81
C ASN A 368 15.78 -12.43 -10.66
N GLY A 369 16.03 -11.29 -9.99
CA GLY A 369 16.33 -10.00 -10.63
C GLY A 369 15.13 -9.27 -11.26
N LYS A 370 13.91 -9.82 -11.17
CA LYS A 370 12.67 -9.20 -11.66
C LYS A 370 11.88 -8.60 -10.51
N ALA A 371 11.39 -7.37 -10.70
CA ALA A 371 10.49 -6.74 -9.74
C ALA A 371 9.16 -7.51 -9.72
N ILE A 372 8.70 -7.90 -8.53
CA ILE A 372 7.45 -8.63 -8.31
C ILE A 372 6.39 -7.71 -7.70
N GLU A 373 6.82 -6.76 -6.87
CA GLU A 373 5.96 -5.74 -6.29
C GLU A 373 6.67 -4.39 -6.36
N SER A 374 6.03 -3.37 -6.93
CA SER A 374 6.47 -1.98 -6.88
C SER A 374 5.34 -1.13 -6.29
N PHE A 375 5.63 -0.42 -5.21
CA PHE A 375 4.75 0.60 -4.63
C PHE A 375 5.49 1.93 -4.62
#